data_AF-A0A117NCX9-F1
#
_entry.id   AF-A0A117NCX9-F1
#
_cell.length_a   1.000
_cell.length_b   1.000
_cell.length_c   1.000
_cell.angle_alpha   90.00
_cell.angle_beta   90.00
_cell.angle_gamma   90.00
#
_symmetry.space_group_name_H-M   'P 1'
#
loop_
_entity.id
_entity.type
_entity.pdbx_description
1 polymer ?
#
loop_
_entity_poly.entity_id
_entity_poly.type
_entity_poly.pdbx_seq_one_letter_code
_entity_poly.pdbx_strand_id
1 'polypeptide(L)'
;MSAPKSAAAAEALGEKIPFTARGVDFLLDPSSEWDFEAIEAFEAGKIATFLRLILGDKQYAAFKATKPKVGDVDAFVMDLQKALGIAGN
;
A
#
# COMPACT_ATOMS: atom_id res chain seq x y z
N MET A 1 7.01 30.10 -0.29
CA MET A 1 6.84 29.02 0.71
C MET A 1 5.41 28.53 0.58
N SER A 2 5.17 27.52 -0.25
CA SER A 2 3.83 26.99 -0.52
C SER A 2 3.55 25.83 0.44
N ALA A 3 2.45 25.92 1.19
CA ALA A 3 1.99 24.90 2.14
C ALA A 3 1.83 23.52 1.47
N PRO A 4 2.09 22.40 2.18
CA PRO A 4 1.90 21.08 1.62
C PRO A 4 0.41 20.89 1.38
N LYS A 5 0.01 20.62 0.14
CA LYS A 5 -1.30 20.01 -0.15
C LYS A 5 -1.35 18.72 0.66
N SER A 6 -2.07 18.74 1.78
CA SER A 6 -2.29 17.58 2.63
C SER A 6 -2.86 16.44 1.80
N ALA A 7 -2.45 15.21 2.09
CA ALA A 7 -2.94 13.96 1.50
C ALA A 7 -4.48 13.87 1.44
N ALA A 8 -5.19 14.61 2.29
CA ALA A 8 -6.64 14.80 2.27
C ALA A 8 -7.23 15.32 0.94
N ALA A 9 -6.42 15.89 0.03
CA ALA A 9 -6.91 16.34 -1.28
C ALA A 9 -6.95 15.23 -2.35
N ALA A 10 -6.36 14.05 -2.09
CA ALA A 10 -6.42 12.89 -2.98
C ALA A 10 -7.63 11.98 -2.70
N GLU A 11 -8.46 12.32 -1.70
CA GLU A 11 -9.63 11.52 -1.26
C GLU A 11 -10.86 11.67 -2.19
N ALA A 12 -10.76 12.34 -3.34
CA ALA A 12 -11.93 12.71 -4.16
C ALA A 12 -11.91 12.24 -5.62
N LEU A 13 -10.85 11.57 -6.08
CA LEU A 13 -10.85 10.84 -7.36
C LEU A 13 -10.16 9.51 -7.08
N GLY A 14 -10.65 8.39 -7.62
CA GLY A 14 -9.98 7.08 -7.56
C GLY A 14 -8.66 7.05 -8.33
N GLU A 15 -7.80 8.03 -8.05
CA GLU A 15 -6.51 8.26 -8.67
C GLU A 15 -5.49 7.50 -7.86
N LYS A 16 -4.78 6.61 -8.55
CA LYS A 16 -3.79 5.73 -7.94
C LYS A 16 -2.72 6.56 -7.22
N ILE A 17 -2.38 6.16 -6.00
CA ILE A 17 -1.35 6.80 -5.19
C ILE A 17 0.00 6.20 -5.58
N PRO A 18 0.95 6.99 -6.12
CA PRO A 18 2.28 6.50 -6.43
C PRO A 18 3.05 6.21 -5.15
N PHE A 19 3.68 5.04 -5.09
CA PHE A 19 4.42 4.57 -3.93
C PHE A 19 5.70 3.87 -4.41
N THR A 20 6.87 4.38 -4.02
CA THR A 20 8.15 3.74 -4.37
C THR A 20 8.68 3.00 -3.16
N ALA A 21 8.93 1.70 -3.32
CA ALA A 21 9.57 0.89 -2.30
C ALA A 21 10.61 -0.02 -2.94
N ARG A 22 11.80 -0.11 -2.31
CA ARG A 22 12.91 -0.97 -2.78
C ARG A 22 13.33 -0.73 -4.23
N GLY A 23 13.21 0.50 -4.72
CA GLY A 23 13.52 0.87 -6.11
C GLY A 23 12.49 0.36 -7.13
N VAL A 24 11.32 -0.09 -6.67
CA VAL A 24 10.18 -0.46 -7.51
C VAL A 24 9.08 0.56 -7.28
N ASP A 25 8.51 1.06 -8.36
CA ASP A 25 7.37 1.98 -8.34
C ASP A 25 6.07 1.19 -8.37
N PHE A 26 5.19 1.53 -7.44
CA PHE A 26 3.87 0.96 -7.25
C PHE A 26 2.81 2.05 -7.44
N LEU A 27 1.62 1.61 -7.81
CA LEU A 27 0.41 2.39 -7.93
C LEU A 27 -0.64 1.71 -7.04
N LEU A 28 -0.95 2.36 -5.93
CA LEU A 28 -1.88 1.85 -4.92
C LEU A 28 -3.26 2.45 -5.15
N ASP A 29 -4.30 1.64 -4.96
CA ASP A 29 -5.64 2.19 -4.78
C ASP A 29 -5.74 2.89 -3.42
N PRO A 30 -6.51 3.99 -3.33
CA PRO A 30 -6.86 4.56 -2.03
C PRO A 30 -7.59 3.50 -1.19
N SER A 31 -7.44 3.56 0.14
CA SER A 31 -7.96 2.53 1.04
C SER A 31 -9.49 2.39 1.01
N SER A 32 -10.21 3.39 0.51
CA SER A 32 -11.66 3.35 0.29
C SER A 32 -12.09 2.40 -0.83
N GLU A 33 -11.18 2.09 -1.76
CA GLU A 33 -11.42 1.24 -2.93
C GLU A 33 -10.90 -0.19 -2.72
N TRP A 34 -10.43 -0.53 -1.52
CA TRP A 34 -9.97 -1.88 -1.23
C TRP A 34 -11.15 -2.83 -1.05
N ASP A 35 -11.03 -4.02 -1.65
CA ASP A 35 -11.96 -5.10 -1.40
C ASP A 35 -11.96 -5.47 0.08
N PHE A 36 -13.14 -5.83 0.61
CA PHE A 36 -13.29 -6.24 2.01
C PHE A 36 -12.37 -7.42 2.38
N GLU A 37 -12.10 -8.31 1.43
CA GLU A 37 -11.17 -9.44 1.62
C GLU A 37 -9.74 -8.98 1.97
N ALA A 38 -9.29 -7.82 1.48
CA ALA A 38 -7.98 -7.27 1.85
C ALA A 38 -7.95 -6.88 3.33
N ILE A 39 -9.04 -6.29 3.83
CA ILE A 39 -9.18 -5.92 5.25
C ILE A 39 -9.20 -7.19 6.10
N GLU A 40 -10.00 -8.19 5.73
CA GLU A 40 -10.05 -9.47 6.45
C GLU A 40 -8.68 -10.17 6.48
N ALA A 41 -7.94 -10.13 5.37
CA ALA A 41 -6.59 -10.69 5.30
C ALA A 41 -5.63 -9.94 6.24
N PHE A 42 -5.73 -8.62 6.32
CA PHE A 42 -4.91 -7.81 7.22
C PHE A 42 -5.22 -8.12 8.69
N GLU A 43 -6.50 -8.14 9.07
CA GLU A 43 -6.94 -8.45 10.43
C GLU A 43 -6.60 -9.89 10.87
N ALA A 44 -6.66 -10.84 9.92
CA ALA A 44 -6.27 -12.23 10.17
C ALA A 44 -4.74 -12.46 10.19
N GLY A 45 -3.93 -11.40 10.07
CA GLY A 45 -2.47 -11.49 10.03
C GLY A 45 -1.91 -12.14 8.75
N LYS A 46 -2.73 -12.30 7.71
CA LYS A 46 -2.35 -12.88 6.41
C LYS A 46 -1.73 -11.81 5.50
N ILE A 47 -0.62 -11.20 5.96
CA ILE A 47 0.00 -10.05 5.31
C ILE A 47 0.38 -10.30 3.84
N ALA A 48 0.84 -11.50 3.49
CA ALA A 48 1.15 -11.83 2.09
C ALA A 48 -0.10 -11.84 1.18
N THR A 49 -1.24 -12.28 1.71
CA THR A 49 -2.53 -12.24 1.00
C THR A 49 -3.02 -10.80 0.87
N PHE A 50 -2.96 -10.03 1.96
CA PHE A 50 -3.28 -8.60 1.95
C PHE A 50 -2.48 -7.85 0.87
N LEU A 51 -1.15 -8.01 0.86
CA LEU A 51 -0.29 -7.37 -0.14
C LEU A 51 -0.64 -7.80 -1.57
N ARG A 52 -1.00 -9.06 -1.78
CA ARG A 52 -1.41 -9.53 -3.12
C ARG A 52 -2.71 -8.84 -3.58
N LEU A 53 -3.67 -8.68 -2.68
CA LEU A 53 -4.97 -8.08 -3.00
C LEU A 53 -4.81 -6.58 -3.34
N ILE A 54 -4.09 -5.82 -2.52
CA ILE A 54 -3.95 -4.37 -2.74
C ILE A 54 -3.00 -3.99 -3.88
N LEU A 55 -1.99 -4.83 -4.18
CA LEU A 55 -1.04 -4.58 -5.26
C LEU A 55 -1.55 -5.13 -6.61
N GLY A 56 -2.39 -6.17 -6.56
CA GLY A 56 -2.71 -7.00 -7.70
C GLY A 56 -1.52 -7.87 -8.17
N ASP A 57 -1.80 -8.83 -9.03
CA ASP A 57 -0.83 -9.87 -9.41
C ASP A 57 0.46 -9.32 -10.03
N LYS A 58 0.37 -8.29 -10.88
CA LYS A 58 1.53 -7.72 -11.58
C LYS A 58 2.51 -7.06 -10.62
N GLN A 59 2.03 -6.17 -9.76
CA GLN A 59 2.87 -5.43 -8.83
C GLN A 59 3.34 -6.32 -7.68
N TYR A 60 2.51 -7.27 -7.24
CA TYR A 60 2.91 -8.29 -6.27
C TYR A 60 4.05 -9.18 -6.80
N ALA A 61 4.01 -9.56 -8.09
CA ALA A 61 5.12 -10.27 -8.73
C ALA A 61 6.41 -9.44 -8.74
N ALA A 62 6.33 -8.13 -9.02
CA ALA A 62 7.48 -7.22 -8.96
C ALA A 62 8.05 -7.12 -7.54
N PHE A 63 7.19 -7.01 -6.53
CA PHE A 63 7.61 -7.05 -5.12
C PHE A 63 8.30 -8.37 -4.77
N LYS A 64 7.75 -9.53 -5.15
CA LYS A 64 8.41 -10.82 -4.92
C LYS A 64 9.75 -10.95 -5.64
N ALA A 65 9.90 -10.35 -6.81
CA ALA A 65 11.15 -10.40 -7.58
C ALA A 65 12.32 -9.73 -6.83
N THR A 66 12.04 -8.79 -5.91
CA THR A 66 13.06 -8.19 -5.03
C THR A 66 13.50 -9.13 -3.90
N LYS A 67 12.93 -10.35 -3.81
CA LYS A 67 13.20 -11.37 -2.79
C LYS A 67 13.11 -10.82 -1.35
N PRO A 68 11.97 -10.23 -0.95
CA PRO A 68 11.83 -9.60 0.34
C PRO A 68 11.96 -10.59 1.49
N LYS A 69 12.60 -10.15 2.58
CA LYS A 69 12.60 -10.84 3.87
C LYS A 69 11.42 -10.32 4.71
N VAL A 70 11.09 -11.03 5.79
CA VAL A 70 9.96 -10.69 6.67
C VAL A 70 10.03 -9.23 7.14
N GLY A 71 11.18 -8.78 7.65
CA GLY A 71 11.32 -7.37 8.09
C GLY A 71 11.14 -6.35 6.97
N ASP A 72 11.38 -6.72 5.72
CA ASP A 72 11.11 -5.84 4.57
C ASP A 72 9.62 -5.79 4.22
N VAL A 73 8.89 -6.90 4.46
CA VAL A 73 7.44 -6.96 4.30
C VAL A 73 6.79 -6.04 5.34
N ASP A 74 7.25 -6.11 6.59
CA ASP A 74 6.76 -5.24 7.66
C ASP A 74 7.06 -3.76 7.35
N ALA A 75 8.29 -3.45 6.93
CA ALA A 75 8.65 -2.10 6.51
C ALA A 75 7.80 -1.60 5.33
N PHE A 76 7.53 -2.45 4.34
CA PHE A 76 6.67 -2.13 3.20
C PHE A 76 5.25 -1.79 3.67
N VAL A 77 4.67 -2.58 4.57
CA VAL A 77 3.32 -2.32 5.11
C VAL A 77 3.29 -1.00 5.88
N MET A 78 4.31 -0.72 6.69
CA MET A 78 4.41 0.55 7.43
C MET A 78 4.51 1.75 6.49
N ASP A 79 5.33 1.66 5.45
CA ASP A 79 5.49 2.76 4.49
C ASP A 79 4.26 2.94 3.61
N LEU A 80 3.57 1.84 3.28
CA LEU A 80 2.28 1.85 2.60
C LEU A 80 1.21 2.55 3.44
N GLN A 81 1.11 2.24 4.73
CA GLN A 81 0.16 2.91 5.64
C GLN A 81 0.42 4.42 5.71
N LYS A 82 1.69 4.83 5.81
CA LYS A 82 2.07 6.26 5.77
C LYS A 82 1.70 6.92 4.44
N ALA A 83 2.00 6.27 3.31
CA ALA A 83 1.72 6.80 1.98
C ALA A 83 0.21 7.03 1.76
N LEU A 84 -0.62 6.17 2.35
CA LEU A 84 -2.08 6.25 2.28
C LEU A 84 -2.69 7.15 3.37
N GLY A 85 -1.88 7.74 4.26
CA GLY A 85 -2.38 8.54 5.37
C GLY A 85 -3.15 7.75 6.43
N ILE A 86 -3.01 6.42 6.44
CA ILE A 86 -3.59 5.55 7.46
C ILE A 86 -2.74 5.72 8.73
N ALA A 87 -3.18 6.62 9.62
CA ALA A 87 -2.60 6.70 10.95
C ALA A 87 -2.96 5.42 11.71
N GLY A 88 -1.95 4.64 12.09
CA GLY A 88 -2.13 3.53 13.03
C GLY A 88 -2.76 4.07 14.31
N ASN A 89 -3.96 3.60 14.63
CA ASN A 89 -4.60 3.86 15.91
C ASN A 89 -3.99 2.98 17.00
#